data_AF-A0A7C7PZV3-F1
#
_entry.id   AF-A0A7C7PZV3-F1
#
_cell.length_a   1.000
_cell.length_b   1.000
_cell.length_c   1.000
_cell.angle_alpha   90.00
_cell.angle_beta   90.00
_cell.angle_gamma   90.00
#
_symmetry.space_group_name_H-M   'P 1'
#
loop_
_entity.id
_entity.type
_entity.pdbx_description
1 polymer ?
#
loop_
_entity_poly.entity_id
_entity_poly.type
_entity_poly.pdbx_seq_one_letter_code
_entity_poly.pdbx_strand_id
1 'polypeptide(L)'
;MEQQCCKECNCIRTTGVITRALGREVDKREWRNGEHWIDGYVDTPIGEVPKVKTELDFEDRLGAWKVRWGISCMNYTIKPGLYAVGNPNPTSPIFVSANYKLSFDALRSNLNGISAWMLVLDTKGINVWCAAGAGTFGTDEIVNRIEKTNLSKVVSNRTLIVPQLGAPGVSAHKVKERSGFQVIYGPARASDIQQFMHNGR
;
A
#
# COMPACT_ATOMS: atom_id res chain seq x y z
N MET A 1 -4.67 8.44 -18.36
CA MET A 1 -3.77 7.49 -19.05
C MET A 1 -3.64 6.13 -18.34
N GLU A 2 -4.00 5.98 -17.06
CA GLU A 2 -4.10 4.67 -16.37
C GLU A 2 -5.14 3.72 -17.00
N GLN A 3 -6.12 4.23 -17.74
CA GLN A 3 -7.22 3.43 -18.29
C GLN A 3 -6.82 2.54 -19.48
N GLN A 4 -5.71 2.80 -20.16
CA GLN A 4 -5.35 2.05 -21.37
C GLN A 4 -4.80 0.64 -21.06
N CYS A 5 -4.09 0.47 -19.95
CA CYS A 5 -3.40 -0.79 -19.62
C CYS A 5 -4.37 -1.92 -19.22
N CYS A 6 -5.56 -1.59 -18.68
CA CYS A 6 -6.52 -2.59 -18.21
C CYS A 6 -7.31 -3.28 -19.33
N LYS A 7 -7.36 -2.74 -20.55
CA LYS A 7 -8.17 -3.33 -21.63
C LYS A 7 -7.49 -4.54 -22.31
N GLU A 8 -6.17 -4.68 -22.18
CA GLU A 8 -5.41 -5.75 -22.85
C GLU A 8 -5.08 -6.94 -21.95
N CYS A 9 -4.98 -6.77 -20.62
CA CYS A 9 -4.72 -7.88 -19.68
C CYS A 9 -6.08 -8.45 -19.18
N ASN A 10 -6.56 -9.54 -19.81
CA ASN A 10 -7.81 -10.25 -19.51
C ASN A 10 -7.84 -10.77 -18.04
N CYS A 11 -8.39 -9.96 -17.12
CA CYS A 11 -8.30 -10.14 -15.66
C CYS A 11 -9.26 -11.15 -15.02
N ILE A 12 -9.91 -12.07 -15.76
CA ILE A 12 -10.85 -13.01 -15.14
C ILE A 12 -10.63 -14.42 -15.67
N ARG A 13 -9.88 -15.23 -14.90
CA ARG A 13 -10.15 -16.66 -14.62
C ARG A 13 -8.95 -17.29 -13.89
N THR A 14 -9.15 -17.61 -12.61
CA THR A 14 -8.84 -18.97 -12.11
C THR A 14 -9.54 -19.20 -10.78
N THR A 15 -10.39 -20.23 -10.80
CA THR A 15 -11.06 -20.87 -9.68
C THR A 15 -10.09 -21.62 -8.78
N GLY A 16 -10.23 -21.42 -7.47
CA GLY A 16 -10.17 -22.45 -6.41
C GLY A 16 -8.82 -23.09 -6.08
N VAL A 17 -8.32 -22.83 -4.86
CA VAL A 17 -7.94 -23.88 -3.88
C VAL A 17 -8.14 -23.31 -2.47
N ILE A 18 -8.94 -24.00 -1.64
CA ILE A 18 -9.12 -23.76 -0.21
C ILE A 18 -8.10 -24.63 0.57
N THR A 19 -7.64 -24.08 1.69
CA THR A 19 -7.28 -24.73 2.99
C THR A 19 -5.81 -24.80 3.41
N ARG A 20 -5.63 -24.43 4.70
CA ARG A 20 -4.52 -24.65 5.66
C ARG A 20 -3.33 -23.69 5.56
N ALA A 21 -2.68 -23.28 6.63
CA ALA A 21 -2.93 -23.19 8.06
C ALA A 21 -1.70 -22.44 8.64
N LEU A 22 -1.87 -21.85 9.83
CA LEU A 22 -0.82 -21.49 10.78
C LEU A 22 0.03 -20.24 10.46
N GLY A 23 0.04 -19.35 11.46
CA GLY A 23 0.87 -18.16 11.51
C GLY A 23 2.33 -18.51 11.30
N ARG A 24 2.92 -17.93 10.26
CA ARG A 24 4.36 -17.82 10.11
C ARG A 24 4.75 -16.44 10.63
N GLU A 25 5.62 -16.42 11.64
CA GLU A 25 6.47 -15.26 11.91
C GLU A 25 7.04 -14.77 10.59
N VAL A 26 6.90 -13.47 10.32
CA VAL A 26 7.46 -12.85 9.12
C VAL A 26 8.99 -13.02 9.20
N ASP A 27 9.53 -13.92 8.39
CA ASP A 27 10.97 -14.23 8.37
C ASP A 27 11.74 -12.97 7.98
N LYS A 28 12.51 -12.42 8.92
CA LYS A 28 13.40 -11.26 8.76
C LYS A 28 14.41 -11.43 7.62
N ARG A 29 14.67 -12.67 7.16
CA ARG A 29 15.58 -12.94 6.04
C ARG A 29 14.99 -12.63 4.67
N GLU A 30 13.67 -12.57 4.55
CA GLU A 30 13.03 -12.47 3.24
C GLU A 30 13.01 -11.03 2.68
N TRP A 31 13.28 -10.01 3.51
CA TRP A 31 13.43 -8.61 3.12
C TRP A 31 14.90 -8.21 2.83
N ARG A 32 15.85 -9.15 3.02
CA ARG A 32 17.30 -8.87 2.93
C ARG A 32 17.91 -8.98 1.54
N ASN A 33 17.17 -9.46 0.54
CA ASN A 33 17.52 -9.17 -0.85
C ASN A 33 16.97 -7.77 -1.14
N GLY A 34 17.78 -6.76 -0.77
CA GLY A 34 17.38 -5.36 -0.74
C GLY A 34 16.82 -4.90 -2.07
N GLU A 35 15.51 -4.71 -2.13
CA GLU A 35 14.85 -4.06 -3.24
C GLU A 35 15.48 -2.66 -3.42
N HIS A 36 15.77 -2.25 -4.66
CA HIS A 36 16.51 -1.01 -4.92
C HIS A 36 15.82 0.26 -4.36
N TRP A 37 14.52 0.20 -4.16
CA TRP A 37 13.70 1.27 -3.59
C TRP A 37 13.70 1.32 -2.06
N ILE A 38 14.38 0.40 -1.36
CA ILE A 38 14.58 0.43 0.09
C ILE A 38 15.95 1.07 0.38
N ASP A 39 15.99 2.10 1.21
CA ASP A 39 17.21 2.85 1.56
C ASP A 39 17.60 2.77 3.04
N GLY A 40 16.85 2.02 3.84
CA GLY A 40 17.16 1.76 5.23
C GLY A 40 15.99 1.14 5.97
N TYR A 41 16.07 1.20 7.29
CA TYR A 41 15.03 0.70 8.19
C TYR A 41 14.78 1.71 9.31
N VAL A 42 13.56 1.71 9.83
CA VAL A 42 13.15 2.51 11.00
C VAL A 42 12.87 1.54 12.14
N ASP A 43 13.51 1.77 13.29
CA ASP A 43 13.25 1.01 14.50
C ASP A 43 11.86 1.35 15.06
N THR A 44 11.07 0.32 15.31
CA THR A 44 9.74 0.45 15.91
C THR A 44 9.55 -0.57 17.03
N PRO A 45 8.52 -0.42 17.89
CA PRO A 45 8.23 -1.40 18.93
C PRO A 45 7.92 -2.81 18.43
N ILE A 46 7.67 -2.98 17.13
CA ILE A 46 7.40 -4.28 16.49
C ILE A 46 8.62 -4.82 15.72
N GLY A 47 9.76 -4.12 15.77
CA GLY A 47 10.99 -4.42 15.02
C GLY A 47 11.28 -3.39 13.93
N GLU A 48 12.22 -3.73 13.06
CA GLU A 48 12.63 -2.88 11.94
C GLU A 48 11.58 -2.85 10.84
N VAL A 49 11.19 -1.64 10.42
CA VAL A 49 10.28 -1.41 9.30
C VAL A 49 11.07 -0.86 8.11
N PRO A 50 10.95 -1.42 6.89
CA PRO A 50 11.70 -0.93 5.73
C PRO A 50 11.31 0.51 5.38
N LYS A 51 12.34 1.34 5.18
CA LYS A 51 12.23 2.72 4.71
C LYS A 51 12.36 2.75 3.19
N VAL A 52 11.43 3.43 2.53
CA VAL A 52 11.35 3.47 1.07
C VAL A 52 11.74 4.85 0.54
N LYS A 53 12.47 4.85 -0.58
CA LYS A 53 12.84 6.06 -1.31
C LYS A 53 11.59 6.71 -1.89
N THR A 54 11.51 8.03 -1.85
CA THR A 54 10.48 8.80 -2.55
C THR A 54 10.89 9.04 -4.00
N GLU A 55 12.18 9.22 -4.27
CA GLU A 55 12.68 9.36 -5.64
C GLU A 55 12.66 8.01 -6.36
N LEU A 56 12.05 8.00 -7.55
CA LEU A 56 12.01 6.82 -8.42
C LEU A 56 13.29 6.75 -9.24
N ASP A 57 14.00 5.64 -9.14
CA ASP A 57 15.23 5.45 -9.89
C ASP A 57 14.97 4.92 -11.30
N PHE A 58 16.04 4.56 -12.01
CA PHE A 58 15.95 4.06 -13.36
C PHE A 58 15.29 2.67 -13.42
N GLU A 59 15.52 1.80 -12.44
CA GLU A 59 14.92 0.46 -12.42
C GLU A 59 13.40 0.54 -12.21
N ASP A 60 12.94 1.46 -11.37
CA ASP A 60 11.51 1.76 -11.20
C ASP A 60 10.88 2.21 -12.53
N ARG A 61 11.52 3.16 -13.22
CA ARG A 61 11.04 3.70 -14.49
C ARG A 61 11.03 2.65 -15.59
N LEU A 62 12.08 1.84 -15.68
CA LEU A 62 12.15 0.70 -16.60
C LEU A 62 11.06 -0.33 -16.31
N GLY A 63 10.82 -0.65 -15.03
CA GLY A 63 9.73 -1.54 -14.61
C GLY A 63 8.38 -1.00 -15.06
N ALA A 64 8.13 0.30 -14.85
CA ALA A 64 6.90 0.95 -15.30
C ALA A 64 6.74 0.93 -16.83
N TRP A 65 7.82 1.13 -17.58
CA TRP A 65 7.81 1.05 -19.04
C TRP A 65 7.52 -0.38 -19.53
N LYS A 66 8.15 -1.39 -18.93
CA LYS A 66 7.87 -2.81 -19.22
C LYS A 66 6.39 -3.13 -19.03
N VAL A 67 5.82 -2.74 -17.90
CA VAL A 67 4.39 -2.95 -17.62
C VAL A 67 3.50 -2.24 -18.63
N ARG A 68 3.86 -1.01 -19.03
CA ARG A 68 3.13 -0.25 -20.06
C ARG A 68 3.16 -0.92 -21.43
N TRP A 69 4.20 -1.71 -21.73
CA TRP A 69 4.29 -2.55 -22.92
C TRP A 69 3.72 -3.97 -22.72
N GLY A 70 2.97 -4.21 -21.63
CA GLY A 70 2.35 -5.50 -21.33
C GLY A 70 3.32 -6.56 -20.77
N ILE A 71 4.59 -6.22 -20.54
CA ILE A 71 5.60 -7.16 -20.04
C ILE A 71 5.43 -7.29 -18.52
N SER A 72 5.11 -8.51 -18.07
CA SER A 72 4.94 -8.83 -16.64
C SER A 72 3.86 -8.00 -15.92
N CYS A 73 2.83 -7.50 -16.64
CA CYS A 73 1.73 -6.70 -16.07
C CYS A 73 1.07 -7.38 -14.87
N MET A 74 0.90 -8.71 -14.94
CA MET A 74 0.20 -9.52 -13.93
C MET A 74 1.01 -9.84 -12.67
N ASN A 75 2.35 -9.69 -12.71
CA ASN A 75 3.23 -10.11 -11.63
C ASN A 75 4.07 -8.95 -11.05
N TYR A 76 3.77 -7.71 -11.44
CA TYR A 76 4.49 -6.51 -10.97
C TYR A 76 4.01 -6.08 -9.58
N THR A 77 4.41 -6.84 -8.57
CA THR A 77 3.89 -6.74 -7.20
C THR A 77 5.00 -6.51 -6.17
N ILE A 78 4.63 -5.94 -5.03
CA ILE A 78 5.49 -5.82 -3.85
C ILE A 78 4.91 -6.63 -2.69
N LYS A 79 5.71 -6.83 -1.65
CA LYS A 79 5.26 -7.49 -0.42
C LYS A 79 4.24 -6.60 0.32
N PRO A 80 3.05 -7.11 0.65
CA PRO A 80 2.10 -6.39 1.50
C PRO A 80 2.64 -6.23 2.92
N GLY A 81 2.51 -5.05 3.52
CA GLY A 81 3.13 -4.76 4.80
C GLY A 81 3.12 -3.28 5.17
N LEU A 82 3.84 -2.96 6.25
CA LEU A 82 4.07 -1.59 6.69
C LEU A 82 5.42 -1.12 6.16
N TYR A 83 5.45 0.11 5.66
CA TYR A 83 6.65 0.77 5.15
C TYR A 83 6.76 2.18 5.75
N ALA A 84 7.98 2.66 5.92
CA ALA A 84 8.28 4.02 6.35
C ALA A 84 8.65 4.89 5.14
N VAL A 85 8.16 6.14 5.12
CA VAL A 85 8.60 7.18 4.19
C VAL A 85 9.18 8.32 5.01
N GLY A 86 10.40 8.76 4.67
CA GLY A 86 11.11 9.76 5.45
C GLY A 86 11.45 9.23 6.85
N ASN A 87 11.24 10.05 7.89
CA ASN A 87 11.50 9.67 9.29
C ASN A 87 10.19 9.75 10.09
N PRO A 88 9.26 8.81 9.88
CA PRO A 88 7.96 8.87 10.52
C PRO A 88 8.08 8.59 12.02
N ASN A 89 7.22 9.28 12.78
CA ASN A 89 7.04 9.11 14.21
C ASN A 89 5.64 8.50 14.49
N PRO A 90 5.29 8.17 15.75
CA PRO A 90 4.00 7.57 16.06
C PRO A 90 2.77 8.42 15.71
N THR A 91 2.90 9.75 15.57
CA THR A 91 1.80 10.65 15.21
C THR A 91 1.69 10.91 13.72
N SER A 92 2.65 10.41 12.93
CA SER A 92 2.72 10.63 11.48
C SER A 92 1.50 10.07 10.74
N PRO A 93 1.11 10.67 9.60
CA PRO A 93 -0.01 10.19 8.80
C PRO A 93 0.24 8.78 8.26
N ILE A 94 -0.85 8.03 8.06
CA ILE A 94 -0.81 6.66 7.58
C ILE A 94 -1.55 6.61 6.23
N PHE A 95 -0.81 6.43 5.15
CA PHE A 95 -1.39 6.29 3.81
C PHE A 95 -1.59 4.81 3.48
N VAL A 96 -2.73 4.48 2.85
CA VAL A 96 -3.06 3.12 2.44
C VAL A 96 -2.88 2.97 0.93
N SER A 97 -2.26 1.88 0.49
CA SER A 97 -2.13 1.56 -0.93
C SER A 97 -2.26 0.07 -1.22
N ALA A 98 -2.32 -0.27 -2.50
CA ALA A 98 -2.34 -1.63 -3.02
C ALA A 98 -0.91 -2.17 -3.20
N ASN A 99 -0.73 -3.50 -3.19
CA ASN A 99 0.58 -4.12 -3.42
C ASN A 99 0.96 -4.27 -4.90
N TYR A 100 0.23 -3.63 -5.81
CA TYR A 100 0.65 -3.45 -7.19
C TYR A 100 1.75 -2.39 -7.25
N LYS A 101 2.92 -2.72 -7.79
CA LYS A 101 4.12 -1.88 -7.67
C LYS A 101 3.94 -0.48 -8.28
N LEU A 102 3.17 -0.33 -9.36
CA LEU A 102 2.83 1.00 -9.90
C LEU A 102 1.99 1.87 -8.94
N SER A 103 1.03 1.27 -8.22
CA SER A 103 0.22 1.99 -7.23
C SER A 103 1.06 2.38 -6.01
N PHE A 104 1.99 1.52 -5.61
CA PHE A 104 2.96 1.81 -4.56
C PHE A 104 3.94 2.92 -4.97
N ASP A 105 4.53 2.83 -6.16
CA ASP A 105 5.48 3.81 -6.69
C ASP A 105 4.82 5.19 -6.86
N ALA A 106 3.57 5.22 -7.36
CA ALA A 106 2.79 6.45 -7.46
C ALA A 106 2.53 7.11 -6.10
N LEU A 107 2.30 6.34 -5.04
CA LEU A 107 2.11 6.90 -3.70
C LEU A 107 3.44 7.44 -3.15
N ARG A 108 4.49 6.61 -3.08
CA ARG A 108 5.76 7.01 -2.47
C ARG A 108 6.42 8.19 -3.18
N SER A 109 6.29 8.30 -4.51
CA SER A 109 6.86 9.42 -5.26
C SER A 109 6.24 10.77 -4.94
N ASN A 110 5.01 10.78 -4.45
CA ASN A 110 4.30 12.00 -4.08
C ASN A 110 4.38 12.33 -2.58
N LEU A 111 5.04 11.48 -1.79
CA LEU A 111 5.32 11.71 -0.38
C LEU A 111 6.68 12.37 -0.13
N ASN A 112 7.32 12.90 -1.17
CA ASN A 112 8.58 13.63 -1.00
C ASN A 112 8.41 14.81 -0.02
N GLY A 113 9.32 14.94 0.94
CA GLY A 113 9.22 15.93 2.01
C GLY A 113 8.20 15.63 3.12
N ILE A 114 7.44 14.52 3.03
CA ILE A 114 6.48 14.10 4.05
C ILE A 114 7.02 12.86 4.77
N SER A 115 7.07 12.91 6.10
CA SER A 115 7.33 11.71 6.91
C SER A 115 6.02 11.01 7.23
N ALA A 116 5.86 9.78 6.76
CA ALA A 116 4.59 9.04 6.84
C ALA A 116 4.80 7.53 6.96
N TRP A 117 3.78 6.87 7.50
CA TRP A 117 3.63 5.42 7.42
C TRP A 117 2.84 5.06 6.18
N MET A 118 3.19 3.96 5.54
CA MET A 118 2.51 3.47 4.35
C MET A 118 2.08 2.01 4.55
N LEU A 119 0.77 1.79 4.63
CA LEU A 119 0.14 0.49 4.82
C LEU A 119 -0.24 -0.09 3.45
N VAL A 120 0.51 -1.09 3.00
CA VAL A 120 0.29 -1.76 1.72
C VAL A 120 -0.57 -3.01 1.92
N LEU A 121 -1.75 -3.02 1.32
CA LEU A 121 -2.71 -4.12 1.37
C LEU A 121 -2.38 -5.22 0.37
N ASP A 122 -2.74 -6.46 0.68
CA ASP A 122 -2.62 -7.58 -0.27
C ASP A 122 -3.78 -7.60 -1.26
N THR A 123 -3.59 -6.90 -2.38
CA THR A 123 -4.58 -6.83 -3.46
C THR A 123 -4.32 -7.83 -4.57
N LYS A 124 -3.45 -8.83 -4.34
CA LYS A 124 -3.03 -9.81 -5.35
C LYS A 124 -2.41 -9.18 -6.60
N GLY A 125 -1.71 -8.05 -6.42
CA GLY A 125 -1.09 -7.34 -7.54
C GLY A 125 -2.06 -6.56 -8.41
N ILE A 126 -3.23 -6.21 -7.88
CA ILE A 126 -4.24 -5.39 -8.57
C ILE A 126 -4.14 -3.95 -8.05
N ASN A 127 -4.26 -2.96 -8.94
CA ASN A 127 -4.29 -1.55 -8.57
C ASN A 127 -5.46 -1.21 -7.62
N VAL A 128 -5.42 -0.03 -6.98
CA VAL A 128 -6.40 0.39 -5.97
C VAL A 128 -7.85 0.32 -6.48
N TRP A 129 -8.15 0.91 -7.64
CA TRP A 129 -9.53 1.00 -8.16
C TRP A 129 -10.11 -0.38 -8.47
N CYS A 130 -9.39 -1.18 -9.26
CA CYS A 130 -9.86 -2.50 -9.67
C CYS A 130 -9.95 -3.44 -8.48
N ALA A 131 -9.00 -3.37 -7.55
CA ALA A 131 -9.01 -4.16 -6.33
C ALA A 131 -10.17 -3.76 -5.40
N ALA A 132 -10.56 -2.49 -5.37
CA ALA A 132 -11.70 -2.03 -4.58
C ALA A 132 -13.02 -2.57 -5.14
N GLY A 133 -13.19 -2.54 -6.47
CA GLY A 133 -14.34 -3.16 -7.12
C GLY A 133 -14.39 -4.69 -6.96
N ALA A 134 -13.23 -5.35 -6.93
CA ALA A 134 -13.12 -6.79 -6.69
C ALA A 134 -13.20 -7.19 -5.20
N GLY A 135 -13.15 -6.23 -4.28
CA GLY A 135 -13.18 -6.45 -2.83
C GLY A 135 -11.84 -6.79 -2.17
N THR A 136 -10.75 -6.96 -2.94
CA THR A 136 -9.41 -7.24 -2.38
C THR A 136 -8.73 -6.00 -1.79
N PHE A 137 -9.06 -4.81 -2.29
CA PHE A 137 -8.82 -3.55 -1.58
C PHE A 137 -10.08 -3.18 -0.82
N GLY A 138 -10.26 -3.74 0.36
CA GLY A 138 -11.51 -3.59 1.09
C GLY A 138 -11.38 -3.62 2.59
N THR A 139 -12.52 -3.41 3.24
CA THR A 139 -12.66 -3.33 4.71
C THR A 139 -11.96 -4.50 5.43
N ASP A 140 -12.20 -5.73 4.97
CA ASP A 140 -11.65 -6.93 5.60
C ASP A 140 -10.13 -6.98 5.50
N GLU A 141 -9.57 -6.67 4.34
CA GLU A 141 -8.12 -6.67 4.15
C GLU A 141 -7.46 -5.53 4.92
N ILE A 142 -8.08 -4.34 5.02
CA ILE A 142 -7.56 -3.27 5.88
C ILE A 142 -7.47 -3.73 7.33
N VAL A 143 -8.55 -4.28 7.89
CA VAL A 143 -8.57 -4.75 9.29
C VAL A 143 -7.53 -5.85 9.50
N ASN A 144 -7.51 -6.85 8.62
CA ASN A 144 -6.52 -7.93 8.64
C ASN A 144 -5.08 -7.39 8.56
N ARG A 145 -4.82 -6.37 7.73
CA ARG A 145 -3.50 -5.79 7.54
C ARG A 145 -3.05 -4.99 8.76
N ILE A 146 -3.95 -4.23 9.39
CA ILE A 146 -3.69 -3.54 10.66
C ILE A 146 -3.24 -4.53 11.74
N GLU A 147 -3.94 -5.66 11.86
CA GLU A 147 -3.63 -6.71 12.83
C GLU A 147 -2.29 -7.39 12.54
N LYS A 148 -2.09 -7.86 11.29
CA LYS A 148 -0.85 -8.53 10.87
C LYS A 148 0.40 -7.67 11.02
N THR A 149 0.28 -6.39 10.74
CA THR A 149 1.39 -5.44 10.88
C THR A 149 1.53 -4.90 12.30
N ASN A 150 0.65 -5.30 13.24
CA ASN A 150 0.62 -4.73 14.59
C ASN A 150 0.63 -3.18 14.59
N LEU A 151 -0.02 -2.55 13.60
CA LEU A 151 0.09 -1.11 13.36
C LEU A 151 -0.24 -0.28 14.61
N SER A 152 -1.23 -0.72 15.40
CA SER A 152 -1.63 -0.12 16.67
C SER A 152 -0.49 0.05 17.71
N LYS A 153 0.61 -0.70 17.58
CA LYS A 153 1.78 -0.59 18.46
C LYS A 153 2.83 0.40 17.94
N VAL A 154 2.77 0.74 16.65
CA VAL A 154 3.71 1.65 15.97
C VAL A 154 3.21 3.09 16.01
N VAL A 155 1.90 3.27 15.86
CA VAL A 155 1.28 4.59 15.71
C VAL A 155 0.34 4.91 16.88
N SER A 156 0.36 6.16 17.31
CA SER A 156 -0.64 6.73 18.22
C SER A 156 -1.79 7.39 17.44
N ASN A 157 -1.52 7.92 16.25
CA ASN A 157 -2.55 8.43 15.35
C ASN A 157 -3.33 7.28 14.71
N ARG A 158 -4.65 7.23 14.95
CA ARG A 158 -5.53 6.17 14.44
C ARG A 158 -6.33 6.61 13.21
N THR A 159 -5.74 7.42 12.34
CA THR A 159 -6.36 7.86 11.09
C THR A 159 -5.63 7.30 9.89
N LEU A 160 -6.34 6.51 9.09
CA LEU A 160 -5.90 5.99 7.79
C LEU A 160 -6.38 6.90 6.67
N ILE A 161 -5.46 7.35 5.82
CA ILE A 161 -5.75 8.07 4.59
C ILE A 161 -5.84 7.05 3.46
N VAL A 162 -7.07 6.79 3.02
CA VAL A 162 -7.38 5.83 1.96
C VAL A 162 -7.64 6.59 0.66
N PRO A 163 -7.11 6.19 -0.50
CA PRO A 163 -7.38 6.88 -1.76
C PRO A 163 -8.89 6.91 -2.06
N GLN A 164 -9.38 8.01 -2.65
CA GLN A 164 -10.81 8.15 -3.01
C GLN A 164 -11.31 6.98 -3.89
N LEU A 165 -10.44 6.49 -4.78
CA LEU A 165 -10.72 5.38 -5.69
C LEU A 165 -10.89 4.02 -4.97
N GLY A 166 -10.48 3.93 -3.70
CA GLY A 166 -10.69 2.78 -2.83
C GLY A 166 -12.06 2.75 -2.15
N ALA A 167 -12.82 3.85 -2.18
CA ALA A 167 -14.10 3.98 -1.48
C ALA A 167 -15.12 2.87 -1.79
N PRO A 168 -15.24 2.33 -3.03
CA PRO A 168 -16.19 1.26 -3.32
C PRO A 168 -15.97 -0.03 -2.51
N GLY A 169 -14.73 -0.33 -2.11
CA GLY A 169 -14.39 -1.54 -1.33
C GLY A 169 -14.31 -1.31 0.18
N VAL A 170 -14.26 -0.04 0.63
CA VAL A 170 -13.94 0.31 2.00
C VAL A 170 -15.15 0.93 2.71
N SER A 171 -15.56 0.30 3.81
CA SER A 171 -16.58 0.83 4.71
C SER A 171 -15.89 1.44 5.93
N ALA A 172 -15.74 2.78 5.92
CA ALA A 172 -15.07 3.53 6.98
C ALA A 172 -15.62 3.23 8.38
N HIS A 173 -16.95 3.10 8.51
CA HIS A 173 -17.60 2.76 9.77
C HIS A 173 -17.15 1.38 10.29
N LYS A 174 -17.17 0.35 9.42
CA LYS A 174 -16.76 -1.01 9.80
C LYS A 174 -15.28 -1.10 10.12
N VAL A 175 -14.41 -0.35 9.43
CA VAL A 175 -12.99 -0.26 9.80
C VAL A 175 -12.84 0.31 11.20
N LYS A 176 -13.53 1.42 11.52
CA LYS A 176 -13.49 2.04 12.84
C LYS A 176 -14.01 1.12 13.93
N GLU A 177 -15.13 0.46 13.70
CA GLU A 177 -15.74 -0.48 14.64
C GLU A 177 -14.82 -1.66 14.97
N ARG A 178 -14.17 -2.24 13.95
CA ARG A 178 -13.37 -3.48 14.12
C ARG A 178 -11.92 -3.25 14.54
N SER A 179 -11.32 -2.13 14.13
CA SER A 179 -9.88 -1.87 14.35
C SER A 179 -9.60 -0.66 15.24
N GLY A 180 -10.62 0.19 15.48
CA GLY A 180 -10.45 1.48 16.14
C GLY A 180 -9.80 2.55 15.24
N PHE A 181 -9.46 2.25 13.99
CA PHE A 181 -8.91 3.22 13.04
C PHE A 181 -10.01 3.94 12.27
N GLN A 182 -9.94 5.27 12.26
CA GLN A 182 -10.78 6.11 11.43
C GLN A 182 -10.23 6.14 10.00
N VAL A 183 -11.10 6.07 9.01
CA VAL A 183 -10.74 6.24 7.60
C VAL A 183 -11.13 7.63 7.15
N ILE A 184 -10.18 8.35 6.57
CA ILE A 184 -10.41 9.56 5.79
C ILE A 184 -10.08 9.23 4.33
N TYR A 185 -10.92 9.70 3.43
CA TYR A 185 -10.65 9.57 2.01
C TYR A 185 -9.72 10.70 1.56
N GLY A 186 -8.53 10.32 1.11
CA GLY A 186 -7.56 11.19 0.47
C GLY A 186 -7.94 11.47 -1.00
N PRO A 187 -7.07 12.17 -1.74
CA PRO A 187 -7.34 12.55 -3.11
C PRO A 187 -7.46 11.33 -4.05
N ALA A 188 -8.09 11.56 -5.20
CA ALA A 188 -8.16 10.57 -6.27
C ALA A 188 -6.79 10.32 -6.93
N ARG A 189 -5.95 11.35 -7.02
CA ARG A 189 -4.60 11.28 -7.60
C ARG A 189 -3.55 11.47 -6.51
N ALA A 190 -2.47 10.70 -6.59
CA ALA A 190 -1.36 10.82 -5.64
C ALA A 190 -0.66 12.20 -5.72
N SER A 191 -0.66 12.86 -6.89
CA SER A 191 -0.11 14.20 -7.08
C SER A 191 -0.69 15.26 -6.14
N ASP A 192 -1.92 15.05 -5.68
CA ASP A 192 -2.67 16.05 -4.93
C ASP A 192 -2.49 15.87 -3.41
N ILE A 193 -1.68 14.88 -2.98
CA ILE A 193 -1.43 14.57 -1.56
C ILE A 193 -0.82 15.75 -0.82
N GLN A 194 0.11 16.47 -1.45
CA GLN A 194 0.75 17.63 -0.83
C GLN A 194 -0.27 18.72 -0.49
N GLN A 195 -1.20 18.99 -1.42
CA GLN A 195 -2.26 19.97 -1.23
C GLN A 195 -3.27 19.51 -0.17
N PHE A 196 -3.67 18.24 -0.20
CA PHE A 196 -4.51 17.59 0.82
C PHE A 196 -3.91 17.84 2.22
N MET A 197 -2.66 17.45 2.42
CA MET A 197 -1.97 17.63 3.71
C MET A 197 -1.85 19.10 4.15
N HIS A 198 -1.65 20.04 3.22
CA HIS A 198 -1.58 21.47 3.54
C HIS A 198 -2.91 22.03 4.06
N ASN A 199 -4.03 21.54 3.54
CA ASN A 199 -5.36 22.03 3.91
C ASN A 199 -5.84 21.54 5.29
N GLY A 200 -4.99 20.83 6.05
CA GLY A 200 -5.35 20.29 7.36
C GLY A 200 -6.34 19.12 7.30
N ARG A 201 -6.63 18.67 6.07
CA ARG A 201 -7.20 17.41 5.62
C ARG A 201 -7.28 17.47 4.11
#